data_AF-A0A6B2DDG6-F1
#
_entry.id   AF-A0A6B2DDG6-F1
#
_cell.length_a   1.000
_cell.length_b   1.000
_cell.length_c   1.000
_cell.angle_alpha   90.00
_cell.angle_beta   90.00
_cell.angle_gamma   90.00
#
_symmetry.space_group_name_H-M   'P 1'
#
loop_
_entity.id
_entity.type
_entity.pdbx_description
1 polymer ?
#
loop_
_entity_poly.entity_id
_entity_poly.type
_entity_poly.pdbx_seq_one_letter_code
_entity_poly.pdbx_strand_id
1 'polypeptide(L)'
;MTVRTMPLLTTRTPGALATWVLGTVAVGMVPWAFVLGRSLPATTQVRHWPAAWIGLDLAVALGCATTARLLHVGDDRARLPASTVAALMAMDAWFDVLTAQAGAEFTQAVVCAVPELALAGLCAWLALRTTDEVVPGSPCDRVQASWPRPPAVP
;
A
#
# COMPACT_ATOMS: atom_id res chain seq x y z
N MET A 1 52.44 12.68 -19.28
CA MET A 1 51.19 12.99 -18.55
C MET A 1 50.27 11.80 -18.71
N THR A 2 50.10 10.98 -17.66
CA THR A 2 49.34 9.73 -17.72
C THR A 2 48.00 9.97 -17.05
N VAL A 3 46.92 9.99 -17.83
CA VAL A 3 45.55 10.15 -17.32
C VAL A 3 45.16 8.86 -16.60
N ARG A 4 45.00 8.96 -15.28
CA ARG A 4 44.56 7.88 -14.39
C ARG A 4 43.04 7.71 -14.55
N THR A 5 42.62 6.69 -15.28
CA THR A 5 41.22 6.26 -15.36
C THR A 5 40.76 5.82 -13.98
N MET A 6 39.88 6.59 -13.34
CA MET A 6 39.22 6.16 -12.11
C MET A 6 38.13 5.14 -12.46
N PRO A 7 38.06 3.99 -11.75
CA PRO A 7 36.98 3.04 -11.95
C PRO A 7 35.68 3.66 -11.45
N LEU A 8 34.66 3.64 -12.31
CA LEU A 8 33.29 3.98 -11.93
C LEU A 8 32.87 3.05 -10.79
N LEU A 9 32.69 3.61 -9.59
CA LEU A 9 32.00 2.94 -8.50
C LEU A 9 30.60 2.60 -9.01
N THR A 10 30.33 1.30 -9.21
CA THR A 10 29.03 0.77 -9.58
C THR A 10 28.07 1.06 -8.44
N THR A 11 27.32 2.16 -8.53
CA THR A 11 26.21 2.43 -7.63
C THR A 11 25.16 1.36 -7.88
N ARG A 12 25.08 0.38 -6.97
CA ARG A 12 23.97 -0.58 -6.95
C ARG A 12 22.70 0.26 -6.79
N THR A 13 21.89 0.36 -7.84
CA THR A 13 20.66 1.15 -7.79
C THR A 13 19.79 0.60 -6.67
N PRO A 14 19.28 1.43 -5.74
CA PRO A 14 18.52 0.98 -4.57
C PRO A 14 17.31 0.11 -4.95
N GLY A 15 16.76 0.31 -6.16
CA GLY A 15 15.70 -0.53 -6.71
C GLY A 15 16.10 -1.99 -6.97
N ALA A 16 17.33 -2.27 -7.40
CA ALA A 16 17.76 -3.64 -7.65
C ALA A 16 17.83 -4.44 -6.33
N LEU A 17 18.40 -3.84 -5.28
CA LEU A 17 18.45 -4.48 -3.97
C LEU A 17 17.05 -4.72 -3.41
N ALA A 18 16.16 -3.73 -3.48
CA ALA A 18 14.78 -3.88 -3.02
C ALA A 18 14.06 -5.02 -3.75
N THR A 19 14.17 -5.11 -5.08
CA THR A 19 13.57 -6.19 -5.86
C THR A 19 14.12 -7.55 -5.47
N TRP A 20 15.43 -7.69 -5.29
CA TRP A 20 16.05 -8.94 -4.86
C TRP A 20 15.60 -9.37 -3.47
N VAL A 21 15.54 -8.42 -2.53
CA VAL A 21 15.08 -8.68 -1.15
C VAL A 21 13.62 -9.12 -1.17
N LEU A 22 12.73 -8.37 -1.83
CA LEU A 22 11.31 -8.70 -1.93
C LEU A 22 11.08 -10.06 -2.61
N GLY A 23 11.80 -10.34 -3.70
CA GLY A 23 11.74 -11.63 -4.39
C GLY A 23 12.18 -12.80 -3.51
N THR A 24 13.25 -12.61 -2.74
CA THR A 24 13.76 -13.63 -1.80
C THR A 24 12.75 -13.89 -0.68
N VAL A 25 12.16 -12.84 -0.11
CA VAL A 25 11.12 -12.97 0.93
C VAL A 25 9.90 -13.71 0.37
N ALA A 26 9.43 -13.33 -0.83
CA ALA A 26 8.29 -13.99 -1.46
C ALA A 26 8.51 -15.49 -1.67
N VAL A 27 9.67 -15.88 -2.20
CA VAL A 27 10.03 -17.30 -2.37
C VAL A 27 10.17 -18.01 -1.04
N GLY A 28 10.75 -17.37 -0.02
CA GLY A 28 10.90 -17.93 1.32
C GLY A 28 9.58 -18.14 2.07
N MET A 29 8.56 -17.31 1.80
CA MET A 29 7.24 -17.43 2.44
C MET A 29 6.48 -18.68 2.01
N VAL A 30 6.68 -19.20 0.79
CA VAL A 30 6.00 -20.41 0.29
C VAL A 30 6.32 -21.67 1.13
N PRO A 31 7.61 -22.07 1.32
CA PRO A 31 7.92 -23.21 2.17
C PRO A 31 7.55 -22.94 3.64
N TRP A 32 7.66 -21.71 4.12
CA TRP A 32 7.24 -21.35 5.48
C TRP A 32 5.74 -21.57 5.71
N ALA A 33 4.88 -21.14 4.77
CA ALA A 33 3.43 -21.37 4.84
C ALA A 33 3.09 -22.86 4.90
N PHE A 34 3.83 -23.70 4.16
CA PHE A 34 3.66 -25.16 4.22
C PHE A 34 4.08 -25.74 5.57
N VAL A 35 5.16 -25.24 6.16
CA VAL A 35 5.57 -25.62 7.52
C VAL A 35 4.47 -25.24 8.52
N LEU A 36 3.91 -24.03 8.44
CA LEU A 36 2.81 -23.59 9.30
C LEU A 36 1.59 -24.52 9.19
N GLY A 37 1.16 -24.83 7.97
CA GLY A 37 0.01 -25.70 7.74
C GLY A 37 0.17 -27.13 8.29
N ARG A 38 1.40 -27.61 8.49
CA ARG A 38 1.68 -28.94 9.06
C ARG A 38 2.01 -28.95 10.54
N SER A 39 2.44 -27.82 11.10
CA SER A 39 2.96 -27.76 12.48
C SER A 39 2.03 -27.04 13.46
N LEU A 40 1.11 -26.19 12.97
CA LEU A 40 0.17 -25.49 13.83
C LEU A 40 -0.90 -26.44 14.38
N PRO A 41 -1.27 -26.32 15.67
CA PRO A 41 -2.41 -27.02 16.22
C PRO A 41 -3.72 -26.50 15.63
N ALA A 42 -4.74 -27.35 15.54
CA ALA A 42 -6.05 -26.99 15.01
C ALA A 42 -6.76 -25.90 15.83
N THR A 43 -6.47 -25.83 17.14
CA THR A 43 -7.03 -24.83 18.05
C THR A 43 -5.94 -24.27 18.94
N THR A 44 -5.95 -22.96 19.15
CA THR A 44 -5.00 -22.28 20.05
C THR A 44 -5.71 -21.25 20.90
N GLN A 45 -5.31 -21.13 22.17
CA GLN A 45 -5.79 -20.08 23.04
C GLN A 45 -4.85 -18.87 22.93
N VAL A 46 -5.38 -17.75 22.46
CA VAL A 46 -4.60 -16.51 22.26
C VAL A 46 -4.59 -15.69 23.55
N ARG A 47 -3.41 -15.30 24.01
CA ARG A 47 -3.28 -14.36 25.14
C ARG A 47 -3.64 -12.95 24.67
N HIS A 48 -4.34 -12.19 25.52
CA HIS A 48 -4.76 -10.80 25.27
C HIS A 48 -5.67 -10.62 24.02
N TRP A 49 -6.55 -11.61 23.76
CA TRP A 49 -7.47 -11.58 22.62
C TRP A 49 -8.20 -10.24 22.42
N PRO A 50 -8.79 -9.59 23.45
CA PRO A 50 -9.45 -8.29 23.25
C PRO A 50 -8.48 -7.17 22.84
N ALA A 51 -7.25 -7.18 23.36
CA ALA A 51 -6.27 -6.14 23.06
C ALA A 51 -5.77 -6.21 21.61
N ALA A 52 -5.73 -7.41 21.01
CA ALA A 52 -5.37 -7.59 19.61
C ALA A 52 -6.37 -6.89 18.69
N TRP A 53 -7.68 -7.11 18.91
CA TRP A 53 -8.74 -6.47 18.14
C TRP A 53 -8.79 -4.96 18.35
N ILE A 54 -8.78 -4.51 19.61
CA ILE A 54 -8.74 -3.07 19.93
C ILE A 54 -7.52 -2.39 19.25
N GLY A 55 -6.37 -3.06 19.24
CA GLY A 55 -5.18 -2.54 18.58
C GLY A 55 -5.34 -2.39 17.07
N LEU A 56 -5.95 -3.37 16.41
CA LEU A 56 -6.27 -3.34 14.98
C LEU A 56 -7.27 -2.22 14.66
N ASP A 57 -8.37 -2.14 15.41
CA ASP A 57 -9.40 -1.10 15.25
C ASP A 57 -8.82 0.31 15.40
N LEU A 58 -7.97 0.52 16.41
CA LEU A 58 -7.30 1.81 16.62
C LEU A 58 -6.34 2.13 15.47
N ALA A 59 -5.60 1.15 14.94
CA ALA A 59 -4.71 1.35 13.80
C ALA A 59 -5.51 1.72 12.53
N VAL A 60 -6.63 1.05 12.27
CA VAL A 60 -7.56 1.38 11.19
C VAL A 60 -8.12 2.79 11.37
N ALA A 61 -8.63 3.12 12.56
CA ALA A 61 -9.20 4.43 12.86
C ALA A 61 -8.18 5.57 12.66
N LEU A 62 -6.94 5.38 13.14
CA LEU A 62 -5.84 6.32 12.91
C LEU A 62 -5.47 6.43 11.43
N GLY A 63 -5.43 5.30 10.71
CA GLY A 63 -5.18 5.27 9.26
C GLY A 63 -6.26 6.02 8.46
N CYS A 64 -7.54 5.84 8.82
CA CYS A 64 -8.66 6.55 8.22
C CYS A 64 -8.60 8.06 8.53
N ALA A 65 -8.37 8.43 9.79
CA ALA A 65 -8.26 9.83 10.20
C ALA A 65 -7.09 10.55 9.52
N THR A 66 -5.93 9.88 9.42
CA THR A 66 -4.75 10.42 8.73
C THR A 66 -4.97 10.53 7.22
N THR A 67 -5.55 9.51 6.59
CA THR A 67 -5.98 9.58 5.19
C THR A 67 -6.91 10.76 4.96
N ALA A 68 -8.02 10.86 5.72
CA ALA A 68 -9.00 11.92 5.58
C ALA A 68 -8.39 13.31 5.76
N ARG A 69 -7.52 13.48 6.76
CA ARG A 69 -6.80 14.75 6.99
C ARG A 69 -5.92 15.12 5.80
N LEU A 70 -5.11 14.19 5.28
CA LEU A 70 -4.20 14.45 4.16
C LEU A 70 -4.97 14.75 2.88
N LEU A 71 -6.10 14.06 2.64
CA LEU A 71 -7.00 14.37 1.54
C LEU A 71 -7.60 15.77 1.66
N HIS A 72 -7.98 16.18 2.87
CA HIS A 72 -8.57 17.50 3.10
C HIS A 72 -7.58 18.65 2.80
N VAL A 73 -6.29 18.45 3.08
CA VAL A 73 -5.24 19.44 2.77
C VAL A 73 -4.61 19.26 1.39
N GLY A 74 -5.07 18.28 0.60
CA GLY A 74 -4.56 18.02 -0.76
C GLY A 74 -3.15 17.41 -0.81
N ASP A 75 -2.72 16.69 0.23
CA ASP A 75 -1.40 16.06 0.28
C ASP A 75 -1.41 14.67 -0.38
N ASP A 76 -0.60 14.49 -1.43
CA ASP A 76 -0.42 13.21 -2.16
C ASP A 76 0.03 12.05 -1.25
N ARG A 77 0.62 12.34 -0.09
CA ARG A 77 1.00 11.32 0.90
C ARG A 77 -0.20 10.58 1.48
N ALA A 78 -1.44 11.06 1.28
CA ALA A 78 -2.66 10.34 1.65
C ALA A 78 -2.72 8.90 1.10
N ARG A 79 -2.01 8.63 0.01
CA ARG A 79 -1.89 7.29 -0.59
C ARG A 79 -1.26 6.26 0.34
N LEU A 80 -0.35 6.67 1.23
CA LEU A 80 0.37 5.77 2.16
C LEU A 80 -0.51 5.25 3.31
N PRO A 81 -1.20 6.10 4.10
CA PRO A 81 -2.13 5.58 5.10
C PRO A 81 -3.33 4.89 4.43
N ALA A 82 -3.76 5.32 3.24
CA ALA A 82 -4.82 4.64 2.51
C ALA A 82 -4.41 3.20 2.13
N SER A 83 -3.22 2.96 1.58
CA SER A 83 -2.76 1.60 1.27
C SER A 83 -2.62 0.74 2.53
N THR A 84 -2.25 1.36 3.66
CA THR A 84 -2.16 0.69 4.96
C THR A 84 -3.54 0.26 5.45
N VAL A 85 -4.54 1.15 5.45
CA VAL A 85 -5.93 0.81 5.81
C VAL A 85 -6.47 -0.28 4.88
N ALA A 86 -6.18 -0.20 3.58
CA ALA A 86 -6.63 -1.21 2.62
C ALA A 86 -6.13 -2.61 2.98
N ALA A 87 -4.84 -2.73 3.31
CA ALA A 87 -4.25 -4.00 3.73
C ALA A 87 -4.82 -4.48 5.08
N LEU A 88 -4.98 -3.58 6.06
CA LEU A 88 -5.54 -3.92 7.38
C LEU A 88 -6.98 -4.43 7.27
N MET A 89 -7.86 -3.73 6.55
CA MET A 89 -9.26 -4.14 6.37
C MET A 89 -9.41 -5.44 5.57
N ALA A 90 -8.53 -5.70 4.60
CA ALA A 90 -8.53 -6.97 3.90
C ALA A 90 -8.10 -8.13 4.82
N MET A 91 -7.12 -7.89 5.70
CA MET A 91 -6.71 -8.87 6.70
C MET A 91 -7.78 -9.08 7.77
N ASP A 92 -8.46 -8.02 8.21
CA ASP A 92 -9.56 -8.03 9.18
C ASP A 92 -10.69 -8.96 8.71
N ALA A 93 -11.24 -8.71 7.52
CA ALA A 93 -12.27 -9.55 6.90
C ALA A 93 -11.82 -11.01 6.73
N TRP A 94 -10.56 -11.23 6.35
CA TRP A 94 -9.99 -12.58 6.24
C TRP A 94 -9.95 -13.28 7.60
N PHE A 95 -9.52 -12.59 8.66
CA PHE A 95 -9.44 -13.15 10.01
C PHE A 95 -10.81 -13.43 10.60
N ASP A 96 -11.77 -12.52 10.46
CA ASP A 96 -13.13 -12.70 10.98
C ASP A 96 -13.81 -13.92 10.37
N VAL A 97 -13.75 -14.07 9.05
CA VAL A 97 -14.34 -15.23 8.37
C VAL A 97 -13.67 -16.54 8.76
N LEU A 98 -12.33 -16.56 8.89
CA LEU A 98 -11.61 -17.80 9.22
C LEU A 98 -11.67 -18.20 10.69
N THR A 99 -11.94 -17.26 11.61
CA THR A 99 -12.00 -17.54 13.06
C THR A 99 -13.43 -17.71 13.58
N ALA A 100 -14.44 -17.39 12.76
CA ALA A 100 -15.84 -17.54 13.13
C ALA A 100 -16.25 -19.01 13.33
N GLN A 101 -17.09 -19.25 14.34
CA GLN A 101 -17.71 -20.57 14.54
C GLN A 101 -18.82 -20.82 13.50
N ALA A 102 -19.06 -22.09 13.20
CA ALA A 102 -20.14 -22.49 12.29
C ALA A 102 -21.51 -21.97 12.74
N GLY A 103 -22.37 -21.64 11.77
CA GLY A 103 -23.74 -21.17 12.03
C GLY A 103 -23.88 -19.65 11.99
N ALA A 104 -24.47 -19.08 13.03
CA ALA A 104 -24.81 -17.66 13.08
C ALA A 104 -23.56 -16.76 13.08
N GLU A 105 -22.50 -17.12 13.80
CA GLU A 105 -21.26 -16.33 13.84
C GLU A 105 -20.58 -16.27 12.48
N PHE A 106 -20.49 -17.39 11.76
CA PHE A 106 -19.97 -17.38 10.39
C PHE A 106 -20.80 -16.53 9.44
N THR A 107 -22.13 -16.58 9.56
CA THR A 107 -23.03 -15.74 8.75
C THR A 107 -22.80 -14.26 9.06
N GLN A 108 -22.66 -13.91 10.34
CA GLN A 108 -22.33 -12.55 10.76
C GLN A 108 -20.98 -12.10 10.20
N ALA A 109 -19.92 -12.91 10.32
CA ALA A 109 -18.60 -12.60 9.79
C ALA A 109 -18.62 -12.34 8.28
N VAL A 110 -19.34 -13.16 7.50
CA VAL A 110 -19.49 -12.95 6.05
C VAL A 110 -20.25 -11.65 5.74
N VAL A 111 -21.26 -11.30 6.54
CA VAL A 111 -21.99 -10.04 6.37
C VAL A 111 -21.11 -8.84 6.72
N CYS A 112 -20.31 -8.90 7.78
CA CYS A 112 -19.36 -7.86 8.18
C CYS A 112 -18.20 -7.70 7.19
N ALA A 113 -17.75 -8.79 6.55
CA ALA A 113 -16.73 -8.75 5.51
C ALA A 113 -17.12 -7.85 4.32
N VAL A 114 -18.41 -7.63 4.06
CA VAL A 114 -18.86 -6.77 2.95
C VAL A 114 -18.45 -5.30 3.15
N PRO A 115 -18.85 -4.60 4.22
CA PRO A 115 -18.38 -3.24 4.47
C PRO A 115 -16.87 -3.15 4.70
N GLU A 116 -16.24 -4.17 5.29
CA GLU A 116 -14.79 -4.19 5.49
C GLU A 116 -14.03 -4.21 4.16
N LEU A 117 -14.39 -5.12 3.25
CA LEU A 117 -13.81 -5.18 1.90
C LEU A 117 -14.17 -3.97 1.05
N ALA A 118 -15.35 -3.36 1.26
CA ALA A 118 -15.71 -2.11 0.61
C ALA A 118 -14.78 -0.96 1.03
N LEU A 119 -14.50 -0.83 2.34
CA LEU A 119 -13.53 0.14 2.85
C LEU A 119 -12.12 -0.17 2.33
N ALA A 120 -11.72 -1.45 2.31
CA ALA A 120 -10.44 -1.88 1.75
C ALA A 120 -10.30 -1.47 0.28
N GLY A 121 -11.33 -1.70 -0.53
CA GLY A 121 -11.39 -1.34 -1.93
C GLY A 121 -11.35 0.18 -2.17
N LEU A 122 -12.09 0.95 -1.36
CA LEU A 122 -12.03 2.41 -1.41
C LEU A 122 -10.62 2.91 -1.12
N CYS A 123 -10.00 2.45 -0.04
CA CYS A 123 -8.66 2.84 0.36
C CYS A 123 -7.58 2.38 -0.66
N ALA A 124 -7.74 1.20 -1.27
CA ALA A 124 -6.87 0.76 -2.35
C ALA A 124 -7.00 1.66 -3.59
N TRP A 125 -8.23 2.05 -3.96
CA TRP A 125 -8.46 3.01 -5.03
C TRP A 125 -7.81 4.37 -4.73
N LEU A 126 -7.96 4.89 -3.50
CA LEU A 126 -7.30 6.11 -3.05
C LEU A 126 -5.77 6.02 -3.14
N ALA A 127 -5.20 4.86 -2.83
CA ALA A 127 -3.76 4.63 -2.88
C ALA A 127 -3.22 4.50 -4.32
N LEU A 128 -4.02 3.95 -5.23
CA LEU A 128 -3.60 3.64 -6.59
C LEU A 128 -3.87 4.78 -7.58
N ARG A 129 -4.84 5.66 -7.32
CA ARG A 129 -5.12 6.79 -8.22
C ARG A 129 -3.88 7.68 -8.37
N THR A 130 -3.56 8.02 -9.61
CA THR A 130 -2.54 9.01 -9.97
C THR A 130 -3.18 10.38 -9.92
N THR A 131 -2.55 11.34 -9.25
CA THR A 131 -2.88 12.76 -9.39
C THR A 131 -2.24 13.27 -10.68
N ASP A 132 -2.85 12.91 -11.82
CA ASP A 132 -2.49 13.49 -13.11
C ASP A 132 -3.05 14.92 -13.20
N GLU A 133 -2.41 15.86 -12.51
CA GLU A 133 -2.51 17.27 -12.89
C GLU A 133 -1.36 17.60 -13.85
N VAL A 134 -1.53 17.23 -15.12
CA VAL A 134 -0.96 18.04 -16.21
C VAL A 134 -1.72 19.35 -16.17
N VAL A 135 -1.18 20.38 -15.52
CA VAL A 135 -1.73 21.74 -15.55
C VAL A 135 -1.67 22.24 -17.00
N PRO A 136 -2.77 22.38 -17.75
CA PRO A 136 -2.74 23.01 -19.05
C PRO A 136 -2.52 24.51 -18.81
N GLY A 137 -1.32 25.01 -19.12
CA GLY A 137 -0.97 26.41 -18.90
C GLY A 137 0.00 26.66 -17.75
N SER A 138 0.89 25.70 -17.49
CA SER A 138 2.09 25.91 -16.67
C SER A 138 2.75 27.26 -17.01
N PRO A 139 3.39 27.98 -16.06
CA PRO A 139 4.09 29.22 -16.37
C PRO A 139 5.07 29.08 -17.55
N CYS A 140 5.72 27.91 -17.68
CA CYS A 140 6.52 27.57 -18.86
C CYS A 140 5.70 27.52 -20.16
N ASP A 141 4.53 26.90 -20.17
CA ASP A 141 3.65 26.86 -21.36
C ASP A 141 3.17 28.25 -21.75
N ARG A 142 2.91 29.12 -20.76
CA ARG A 142 2.52 30.52 -20.98
C ARG A 142 3.68 31.37 -21.50
N VAL A 143 4.88 31.19 -20.94
CA VAL A 143 6.11 31.82 -21.44
C VAL A 143 6.40 31.32 -22.86
N GLN A 144 6.23 30.03 -23.13
CA GLN A 144 6.47 29.44 -24.44
C GLN A 144 5.46 29.87 -25.49
N ALA A 145 4.19 30.05 -25.11
CA ALA A 145 3.16 30.64 -25.96
C ALA A 145 3.38 32.14 -26.21
N SER A 146 4.13 32.83 -25.36
CA SER A 146 4.44 34.26 -25.50
C SER A 146 5.68 34.56 -26.36
N TRP A 147 6.52 33.57 -26.65
CA TRP A 147 7.70 33.77 -27.50
C TRP A 147 7.31 33.95 -28.97
N PRO A 148 7.88 34.94 -29.69
CA PRO A 148 7.72 35.06 -31.13
C PRO A 148 8.24 33.80 -31.82
N ARG A 149 7.43 33.21 -32.71
CA ARG A 149 7.90 32.08 -33.51
C ARG A 149 9.03 32.57 -34.43
N PRO A 150 10.13 31.80 -34.57
CA PRO A 150 11.17 32.14 -35.53
C PRO A 150 10.56 32.18 -36.94
N PRO A 151 11.06 33.06 -37.82
CA PRO A 151 10.60 33.10 -39.20
C PRO A 151 10.84 31.74 -39.85
N ALA A 152 9.88 31.28 -40.64
CA ALA A 152 10.03 30.07 -41.44
C ALA A 152 11.22 30.27 -42.38
N VAL A 153 12.23 29.40 -42.25
CA VAL A 153 13.36 29.38 -43.17
C VAL A 153 12.85 28.82 -44.50
N PRO A 154 13.12 29.48 -45.64
CA PRO A 154 12.66 29.05 -46.97
C PRO A 154 13.31 27.75 -47.45
#